data_AF-A0A357EM09-F1
#
_entry.id   AF-A0A357EM09-F1
#
_cell.length_a   1.000
_cell.length_b   1.000
_cell.length_c   1.000
_cell.angle_alpha   90.00
_cell.angle_beta   90.00
_cell.angle_gamma   90.00
#
_symmetry.space_group_name_H-M   'P 1'
#
loop_
_entity.id
_entity.type
_entity.pdbx_description
1 polymer ?
#
loop_
_entity_poly.entity_id
_entity_poly.type
_entity_poly.pdbx_seq_one_letter_code
_entity_poly.pdbx_strand_id
1 'polypeptide(L)'
;MRTRTSLIVLALMLPMSVGSAHAENWLQGQVLEQHGGTKRPATGAQVWIVNVGNPYLTQADGGYRVLVPDAIRIGQTIALYVKRKGWAIATPLAGKVQLSPELTSDIILAPESSPIFLSAAQFEKFLESLPEQLRKQVTLTGKDGAVDPMQAVKEYAATHGLPEQEVRAKVEELVKQYEQSDDQRKQCLAAIYNKHLKQAATCRQQNTINKLDLLKRKSDEVEALSRTIRKTESRNEPPVAGRFMTTLRVPAEPTPIPWAGSRHDRPRFLLVSGHMVTIADSAQLDEAKRELIQLTEDVVEDFRLAGHAYYANYEFDQALAAYQEGLRYVSKQAMPTLWATLMIDIGNTQRYIAVRSEEEGLHQHFRAAAVALRDACTVYSKKDFPELWAKIQNNLGNALQENGERTSGPEGAKLLREADEAYRKAKSVPTSPTP
;
A
#
# COMPACT_ATOMS: atom_id res chain seq x y z
N MET A 1 -76.00 18.86 16.27
CA MET A 1 -75.49 17.72 15.48
C MET A 1 -74.20 18.15 14.80
N ARG A 2 -73.05 17.68 15.29
CA ARG A 2 -71.72 17.98 14.73
C ARG A 2 -70.97 16.66 14.58
N THR A 3 -70.69 16.33 13.32
CA THR A 3 -69.90 15.20 12.86
C THR A 3 -68.46 15.33 13.39
N ARG A 4 -67.97 14.29 14.07
CA ARG A 4 -66.54 14.14 14.41
C ARG A 4 -65.89 13.26 13.35
N THR A 5 -65.09 13.87 12.50
CA THR A 5 -64.20 13.19 11.56
C THR A 5 -62.91 12.85 12.32
N SER A 6 -62.73 11.58 12.67
CA SER A 6 -61.45 11.09 13.20
C SER A 6 -60.56 10.66 12.02
N LEU A 7 -59.49 11.41 11.76
CA LEU A 7 -58.40 10.97 10.89
C LEU A 7 -57.55 9.94 11.65
N ILE A 8 -57.52 8.71 11.14
CA ILE A 8 -56.53 7.69 11.55
C ILE A 8 -55.28 7.93 10.71
N VAL A 9 -54.21 8.41 11.35
CA VAL A 9 -52.87 8.50 10.74
C VAL A 9 -52.26 7.10 10.73
N LEU A 10 -52.13 6.52 9.54
CA LEU A 10 -51.46 5.25 9.31
C LEU A 10 -49.94 5.47 9.40
N ALA A 11 -49.32 5.10 10.51
CA ALA A 11 -47.87 5.08 10.65
C ALA A 11 -47.29 3.92 9.82
N LEU A 12 -46.79 4.23 8.62
CA LEU A 12 -45.93 3.33 7.85
C LEU A 12 -44.59 3.18 8.57
N MET A 13 -44.43 2.12 9.34
CA MET A 13 -43.14 1.62 9.78
C MET A 13 -42.40 1.04 8.56
N LEU A 14 -41.59 1.86 7.90
CA LEU A 14 -40.58 1.36 6.96
C LEU A 14 -39.51 0.61 7.77
N PRO A 15 -39.14 -0.63 7.39
CA PRO A 15 -38.03 -1.30 8.03
C PRO A 15 -36.76 -0.50 7.74
N MET A 16 -36.11 0.00 8.80
CA MET A 16 -34.76 0.51 8.70
C MET A 16 -33.88 -0.66 8.25
N SER A 17 -33.49 -0.64 6.99
CA SER A 17 -32.33 -1.37 6.51
C SER A 17 -31.17 -0.97 7.42
N VAL A 18 -30.71 -1.91 8.24
CA VAL A 18 -29.40 -1.81 8.87
C VAL A 18 -28.41 -1.86 7.72
N GLY A 19 -28.11 -0.70 7.15
CA GLY A 19 -26.95 -0.53 6.31
C GLY A 19 -25.77 -0.99 7.15
N SER A 20 -25.03 -1.96 6.63
CA SER A 20 -23.74 -2.37 7.18
C SER A 20 -22.94 -1.09 7.42
N ALA A 21 -22.81 -0.68 8.67
CA ALA A 21 -21.82 0.32 9.03
C ALA A 21 -20.49 -0.33 8.69
N HIS A 22 -19.90 0.03 7.54
CA HIS A 22 -18.52 -0.31 7.27
C HIS A 22 -17.74 0.15 8.49
N ALA A 23 -17.08 -0.77 9.19
CA ALA A 23 -16.09 -0.41 10.18
C ALA A 23 -15.14 0.55 9.46
N GLU A 24 -15.16 1.82 9.86
CA GLU A 24 -14.44 2.84 9.12
C GLU A 24 -12.93 2.52 9.21
N ASN A 25 -12.25 2.42 8.06
CA ASN A 25 -10.83 2.02 7.95
C ASN A 25 -9.88 3.10 8.50
N TRP A 26 -9.97 3.42 9.79
CA TRP A 26 -9.12 4.41 10.45
C TRP A 26 -7.98 3.74 11.20
N LEU A 27 -6.74 4.08 10.83
CA LEU A 27 -5.59 3.84 11.69
C LEU A 27 -5.58 4.86 12.82
N GLN A 28 -5.48 4.38 14.05
CA GLN A 28 -5.50 5.22 15.24
C GLN A 28 -4.38 4.87 16.23
N GLY A 29 -4.06 5.81 17.11
CA GLY A 29 -3.07 5.63 18.15
C GLY A 29 -2.73 6.94 18.83
N GLN A 30 -1.63 6.96 19.58
CA GLN A 30 -1.13 8.16 20.23
C GLN A 30 0.19 8.62 19.62
N VAL A 31 0.34 9.92 19.46
CA VAL A 31 1.64 10.56 19.19
C VAL A 31 2.21 11.09 20.48
N LEU A 32 3.38 10.58 20.84
CA LEU A 32 4.06 10.88 22.09
C LEU A 32 5.44 11.47 21.83
N GLU A 33 5.74 12.61 22.43
CA GLU A 33 7.06 13.20 22.48
C GLU A 33 7.89 12.54 23.59
N GLN A 34 9.07 12.03 23.25
CA GLN A 34 10.02 11.48 24.20
C GLN A 34 10.87 12.60 24.82
N HIS A 35 10.71 12.80 26.12
CA HIS A 35 11.43 13.76 26.95
C HIS A 35 12.27 12.99 27.97
N GLY A 36 13.47 12.56 27.57
CA GLY A 36 14.34 11.70 28.38
C GLY A 36 13.67 10.36 28.70
N GLY A 37 13.44 10.09 29.98
CA GLY A 37 12.75 8.87 30.45
C GLY A 37 11.22 8.96 30.48
N THR A 38 10.63 10.11 30.11
CA THR A 38 9.16 10.32 30.13
C THR A 38 8.61 10.55 28.73
N LYS A 39 7.33 10.19 28.53
CA LYS A 39 6.60 10.45 27.29
C LYS A 39 5.46 11.42 27.56
N ARG A 40 5.26 12.39 26.66
CA ARG A 40 4.18 13.38 26.76
C ARG A 40 3.34 13.40 25.48
N PRO A 41 2.03 13.61 25.56
CA PRO A 41 1.19 13.85 24.39
C PRO A 41 1.74 14.95 23.45
N ALA A 42 1.85 14.63 22.17
CA ALA A 42 2.25 15.59 21.14
C ALA A 42 1.02 16.38 20.65
N THR A 43 0.43 17.24 21.48
CA THR A 43 -0.80 17.99 21.13
C THR A 43 -0.58 18.95 19.95
N GLY A 44 -1.51 18.93 18.99
CA GLY A 44 -1.48 19.81 17.82
C GLY A 44 -0.40 19.47 16.78
N ALA A 45 0.15 18.26 16.81
CA ALA A 45 0.99 17.73 15.74
C ALA A 45 0.11 17.34 14.54
N GLN A 46 0.63 17.49 13.32
CA GLN A 46 -0.07 17.04 12.12
C GLN A 46 0.45 15.66 11.73
N VAL A 47 -0.46 14.70 11.53
CA VAL A 47 -0.15 13.29 11.23
C VAL A 47 -0.86 12.87 9.95
N TRP A 48 -0.18 12.18 9.06
CA TRP A 48 -0.81 11.60 7.87
C TRP A 48 -0.07 10.36 7.38
N ILE A 49 -0.75 9.57 6.55
CA ILE A 49 -0.11 8.52 5.75
C ILE A 49 0.48 9.20 4.51
N VAL A 50 1.75 8.95 4.21
CA VAL A 50 2.46 9.57 3.08
C VAL A 50 1.66 9.36 1.78
N ASN A 51 1.46 10.45 1.03
CA ASN A 51 0.65 10.54 -0.19
C ASN A 51 -0.87 10.35 -0.03
N VAL A 52 -1.41 10.22 1.19
CA VAL A 52 -2.85 10.01 1.43
C VAL A 52 -3.49 11.25 2.05
N GLY A 53 -4.58 11.72 1.42
CA GLY A 53 -5.54 12.65 2.03
C GLY A 53 -4.94 13.91 2.67
N ASN A 54 -5.62 14.40 3.71
CA ASN A 54 -5.24 15.59 4.48
C ASN A 54 -4.68 15.19 5.85
N PRO A 55 -3.81 16.02 6.45
CA PRO A 55 -3.28 15.76 7.78
C PRO A 55 -4.35 15.80 8.87
N TYR A 56 -4.24 14.90 9.83
CA TYR A 56 -4.99 14.91 11.08
C TYR A 56 -4.24 15.70 12.15
N LEU A 57 -4.94 16.54 12.91
CA LEU A 57 -4.37 17.29 14.03
C LEU A 57 -4.58 16.51 15.34
N THR A 58 -3.50 16.15 16.02
CA THR A 58 -3.57 15.35 17.27
C THR A 58 -4.36 16.06 18.38
N GLN A 59 -5.07 15.27 19.17
CA GLN A 59 -5.87 15.72 20.31
C GLN A 59 -5.02 16.08 21.53
N ALA A 60 -5.67 16.54 22.61
CA ALA A 60 -5.00 16.94 23.85
C ALA A 60 -4.20 15.78 24.50
N ASP A 61 -4.68 14.55 24.35
CA ASP A 61 -4.02 13.32 24.81
C ASP A 61 -3.02 12.76 23.77
N GLY A 62 -2.81 13.46 22.64
CA GLY A 62 -1.94 13.02 21.56
C GLY A 62 -2.61 12.04 20.61
N GLY A 63 -3.89 11.71 20.83
CA GLY A 63 -4.65 10.79 19.99
C GLY A 63 -4.74 11.29 18.54
N TYR A 64 -4.59 10.36 17.59
CA TYR A 64 -4.77 10.61 16.17
C TYR A 64 -5.63 9.54 15.50
N ARG A 65 -6.25 9.92 14.37
CA ARG A 65 -6.88 8.97 13.44
C ARG A 65 -6.66 9.41 12.00
N VAL A 66 -6.19 8.51 11.14
CA VAL A 66 -5.97 8.76 9.72
C VAL A 66 -6.65 7.68 8.90
N LEU A 67 -7.32 8.07 7.81
CA LEU A 67 -8.05 7.15 6.96
C LEU A 67 -7.08 6.32 6.13
N VAL A 68 -7.20 5.00 6.19
CA VAL A 68 -6.51 4.05 5.33
C VAL A 68 -7.41 3.81 4.11
N PRO A 69 -6.98 4.21 2.89
CA PRO A 69 -7.78 3.97 1.69
C PRO A 69 -7.98 2.48 1.42
N ASP A 70 -9.14 2.11 0.88
CA ASP A 70 -9.48 0.72 0.52
C ASP A 70 -8.52 0.09 -0.50
N ALA A 71 -7.66 0.88 -1.15
CA ALA A 71 -6.61 0.40 -2.02
C ALA A 71 -5.43 -0.25 -1.27
N ILE A 72 -5.28 0.03 0.03
CA ILE A 72 -4.23 -0.50 0.90
C ILE A 72 -4.81 -1.67 1.70
N ARG A 73 -4.11 -2.81 1.73
CA ARG A 73 -4.55 -4.04 2.41
C ARG A 73 -3.94 -4.13 3.81
N ILE A 74 -4.67 -4.78 4.72
CA ILE A 74 -4.09 -5.29 5.96
C ILE A 74 -2.91 -6.21 5.62
N GLY A 75 -1.83 -6.10 6.38
CA GLY A 75 -0.56 -6.77 6.13
C GLY A 75 0.41 -5.97 5.25
N GLN A 76 -0.05 -4.94 4.52
CA GLN A 76 0.87 -4.06 3.78
C GLN A 76 1.54 -3.03 4.68
N THR A 77 2.70 -2.57 4.24
CA THR A 77 3.45 -1.50 4.88
C THR A 77 3.00 -0.13 4.38
N ILE A 78 2.67 0.77 5.29
CA ILE A 78 2.46 2.20 5.03
C ILE A 78 3.61 3.01 5.63
N ALA A 79 3.76 4.26 5.18
CA ALA A 79 4.64 5.23 5.81
C ALA A 79 3.80 6.33 6.46
N LEU A 80 4.03 6.56 7.75
CA LEU A 80 3.48 7.68 8.51
C LEU A 80 4.45 8.85 8.49
N TYR A 81 3.89 10.04 8.45
CA TYR A 81 4.64 11.28 8.62
C TYR A 81 4.00 12.13 9.72
N VAL A 82 4.84 12.78 10.51
CA VAL A 82 4.41 13.70 11.55
C VAL A 82 5.12 15.04 11.37
N LYS A 83 4.36 16.10 11.13
CA LYS A 83 4.89 17.46 11.12
C LYS A 83 4.84 18.04 12.51
N ARG A 84 6.01 18.16 13.14
CA ARG A 84 6.20 18.77 14.44
C ARG A 84 7.60 19.37 14.49
N LYS A 85 7.72 20.68 14.60
CA LYS A 85 9.01 21.40 14.51
C LYS A 85 9.99 20.90 15.59
N GLY A 86 11.18 20.44 15.18
CA GLY A 86 12.25 19.98 16.08
C GLY A 86 12.09 18.54 16.54
N TRP A 87 11.16 17.79 15.96
CA TRP A 87 10.81 16.43 16.32
C TRP A 87 10.73 15.53 15.09
N ALA A 88 11.33 14.35 15.18
CA ALA A 88 11.27 13.32 14.15
C ALA A 88 10.74 12.01 14.73
N ILE A 89 10.18 11.16 13.87
CA ILE A 89 9.65 9.85 14.25
C ILE A 89 10.81 8.93 14.62
N ALA A 90 10.90 8.57 15.90
CA ALA A 90 11.85 7.58 16.40
C ALA A 90 11.28 6.16 16.34
N THR A 91 9.97 6.02 16.59
CA THR A 91 9.25 4.74 16.47
C THR A 91 7.88 5.04 15.86
N PRO A 92 7.44 4.30 14.84
CA PRO A 92 8.15 3.20 14.17
C PRO A 92 9.37 3.67 13.33
N LEU A 93 10.33 2.77 13.09
CA LEU A 93 11.54 3.09 12.32
C LEU A 93 11.18 3.58 10.91
N ALA A 94 11.79 4.69 10.49
CA ALA A 94 11.49 5.37 9.22
C ALA A 94 10.00 5.71 8.99
N GLY A 95 9.19 5.77 10.07
CA GLY A 95 7.76 5.97 9.97
C GLY A 95 6.99 4.78 9.37
N LYS A 96 7.63 3.63 9.13
CA LYS A 96 7.00 2.49 8.43
C LYS A 96 6.18 1.62 9.39
N VAL A 97 4.91 1.42 9.07
CA VAL A 97 3.97 0.59 9.85
C VAL A 97 3.42 -0.51 8.97
N GLN A 98 3.53 -1.76 9.42
CA GLN A 98 2.75 -2.85 8.86
C GLN A 98 1.32 -2.78 9.40
N LEU A 99 0.33 -2.71 8.52
CA LEU A 99 -1.07 -2.58 8.92
C LEU A 99 -1.57 -3.87 9.59
N SER A 100 -1.97 -3.77 10.86
CA SER A 100 -2.63 -4.86 11.58
C SER A 100 -4.16 -4.80 11.44
N PRO A 101 -4.89 -5.90 11.69
CA PRO A 101 -6.36 -5.90 11.66
C PRO A 101 -7.01 -4.89 12.60
N GLU A 102 -6.35 -4.57 13.72
CA GLU A 102 -6.82 -3.61 14.72
C GLU A 102 -6.66 -2.17 14.26
N LEU A 103 -5.87 -1.92 13.20
CA LEU A 103 -5.54 -0.60 12.71
C LEU A 103 -5.07 0.32 13.84
N THR A 104 -4.10 -0.16 14.63
CA THR A 104 -3.50 0.62 15.72
C THR A 104 -2.01 0.80 15.53
N SER A 105 -1.50 1.99 15.81
CA SER A 105 -0.06 2.26 15.83
C SER A 105 0.27 3.50 16.65
N ASP A 106 1.08 3.34 17.70
CA ASP A 106 1.60 4.47 18.44
C ASP A 106 2.87 5.04 17.78
N ILE A 107 2.99 6.36 17.81
CA ILE A 107 4.12 7.10 17.25
C ILE A 107 4.89 7.73 18.40
N ILE A 108 6.19 7.44 18.49
CA ILE A 108 7.11 8.07 19.43
C ILE A 108 8.00 9.02 18.64
N LEU A 109 7.93 10.30 18.99
CA LEU A 109 8.82 11.33 18.48
C LEU A 109 10.03 11.49 19.40
N ALA A 110 11.20 11.71 18.82
CA ALA A 110 12.37 12.17 19.55
C ALA A 110 12.83 13.53 18.99
N PRO A 111 13.54 14.36 19.77
CA PRO A 111 14.16 15.56 19.24
C PRO A 111 15.02 15.22 18.03
N GLU A 112 14.92 15.97 16.93
CA GLU A 112 15.62 15.67 15.67
C GLU A 112 17.12 15.37 15.89
N SER A 113 17.79 16.14 16.76
CA SER A 113 19.21 15.98 17.10
C SER A 113 19.51 14.86 18.11
N SER A 114 18.56 13.95 18.38
CA SER A 114 18.71 12.86 19.34
C SER A 114 19.68 11.79 18.82
N PRO A 115 20.55 11.22 19.68
CA PRO A 115 21.47 10.16 19.28
C PRO A 115 20.77 8.88 18.81
N ILE A 116 19.46 8.72 19.03
CA ILE A 116 18.69 7.60 18.48
C ILE A 116 18.73 7.55 16.95
N PHE A 117 18.85 8.71 16.29
CA PHE A 117 18.98 8.84 14.84
C PHE A 117 20.39 8.53 14.32
N LEU A 118 21.35 8.30 15.21
CA LEU A 118 22.69 7.82 14.89
C LEU A 118 22.85 6.31 15.14
N SER A 119 21.74 5.60 15.39
CA SER A 119 21.75 4.16 15.67
C SER A 119 21.90 3.33 14.39
N ALA A 120 22.48 2.13 14.52
CA ALA A 120 22.64 1.20 13.40
C ALA A 120 21.30 0.84 12.73
N ALA A 121 20.22 0.69 13.50
CA ALA A 121 18.89 0.40 12.95
C ALA A 121 18.35 1.53 12.07
N GLN A 122 18.58 2.78 12.44
CA GLN A 122 18.20 3.93 11.63
C GLN A 122 19.03 4.01 10.34
N PHE A 123 20.34 3.78 10.44
CA PHE A 123 21.20 3.73 9.26
C PHE A 123 20.92 2.55 8.34
N GLU A 124 20.53 1.39 8.86
CA GLU A 124 20.07 0.28 8.02
C GLU A 124 18.83 0.69 7.20
N LYS A 125 17.84 1.37 7.82
CA LYS A 125 16.67 1.89 7.09
C LYS A 125 17.02 3.00 6.10
N PHE A 126 18.00 3.84 6.42
CA PHE A 126 18.54 4.80 5.48
C PHE A 126 19.16 4.10 4.26
N LEU A 127 20.04 3.12 4.47
CA LEU A 127 20.69 2.34 3.40
C LEU A 127 19.64 1.60 2.54
N GLU A 128 18.61 1.01 3.15
CA GLU A 128 17.50 0.37 2.42
C GLU A 128 16.76 1.35 1.49
N SER A 129 16.72 2.63 1.83
CA SER A 129 16.05 3.68 1.04
C SER A 129 16.91 4.26 -0.07
N LEU A 130 18.23 4.04 -0.05
CA LEU A 130 19.18 4.65 -0.99
C LEU A 130 18.83 4.42 -2.47
N PRO A 131 18.42 3.23 -2.94
CA PRO A 131 18.07 3.05 -4.35
C PRO A 131 17.00 4.03 -4.81
N GLU A 132 15.98 4.28 -4.00
CA GLU A 132 14.93 5.26 -4.33
C GLU A 132 15.47 6.70 -4.35
N GLN A 133 16.33 7.05 -3.39
CA GLN A 133 16.94 8.39 -3.33
C GLN A 133 17.87 8.64 -4.52
N LEU A 134 18.74 7.68 -4.86
CA LEU A 134 19.64 7.77 -6.01
C LEU A 134 18.85 7.84 -7.32
N ARG A 135 17.75 7.10 -7.44
CA ARG A 135 16.85 7.18 -8.60
C ARG A 135 16.33 8.60 -8.84
N LYS A 136 16.06 9.37 -7.78
CA LYS A 136 15.57 10.76 -7.89
C LYS A 136 16.61 11.74 -8.42
N GLN A 137 17.90 11.39 -8.37
CA GLN A 137 19.00 12.21 -8.89
C GLN A 137 19.23 12.01 -10.39
N VAL A 138 18.61 10.99 -11.01
CA VAL A 138 18.75 10.71 -12.43
C VAL A 138 18.03 11.76 -13.27
N THR A 139 18.70 12.24 -14.32
CA THR A 139 18.17 13.22 -15.27
C THR A 139 18.19 12.66 -16.69
N LEU A 140 17.34 13.17 -17.57
CA LEU A 140 17.23 12.66 -18.96
C LEU A 140 18.55 12.76 -19.73
N THR A 141 19.33 13.82 -19.50
CA THR A 141 20.62 14.10 -20.16
C THR A 141 21.83 13.60 -19.37
N GLY A 142 21.61 12.97 -18.22
CA GLY A 142 22.69 12.47 -17.38
C GLY A 142 23.38 11.24 -17.96
N LYS A 143 24.45 10.82 -17.28
CA LYS A 143 25.29 9.66 -17.62
C LYS A 143 25.61 8.85 -16.37
N ASP A 144 26.09 7.63 -16.58
CA ASP A 144 26.52 6.69 -15.55
C ASP A 144 27.44 7.36 -14.52
N GLY A 145 27.25 7.01 -13.25
CA GLY A 145 28.03 7.54 -12.14
C GLY A 145 27.64 8.95 -11.66
N ALA A 146 26.65 9.61 -12.28
CA ALA A 146 26.18 10.94 -11.88
C ALA A 146 25.47 10.98 -10.52
N VAL A 147 24.99 9.84 -10.01
CA VAL A 147 24.33 9.76 -8.70
C VAL A 147 25.37 9.75 -7.57
N ASP A 148 25.03 10.39 -6.45
CA ASP A 148 25.89 10.58 -5.30
C ASP A 148 25.16 10.20 -3.98
N PRO A 149 25.54 9.08 -3.35
CA PRO A 149 25.06 8.71 -2.02
C PRO A 149 25.41 9.74 -0.93
N MET A 150 26.42 10.61 -1.12
CA MET A 150 26.74 11.65 -0.13
C MET A 150 25.65 12.73 -0.05
N GLN A 151 24.97 13.01 -1.16
CA GLN A 151 23.83 13.93 -1.16
C GLN A 151 22.69 13.38 -0.28
N ALA A 152 22.46 12.06 -0.30
CA ALA A 152 21.50 11.38 0.58
C ALA A 152 21.91 11.47 2.06
N VAL A 153 23.20 11.29 2.37
CA VAL A 153 23.75 11.45 3.73
C VAL A 153 23.54 12.88 4.24
N LYS A 154 23.80 13.87 3.38
CA LYS A 154 23.59 15.29 3.69
C LYS A 154 22.12 15.62 3.96
N GLU A 155 21.22 15.11 3.14
CA GLU A 155 19.77 15.28 3.32
C GLU A 155 19.28 14.63 4.62
N TYR A 156 19.79 13.43 4.93
CA TYR A 156 19.51 12.76 6.20
C TYR A 156 19.98 13.60 7.40
N ALA A 157 21.24 14.06 7.36
CA ALA A 157 21.81 14.90 8.43
C ALA A 157 21.00 16.19 8.63
N ALA A 158 20.60 16.85 7.54
CA ALA A 158 19.80 18.07 7.59
C ALA A 158 18.39 17.82 8.17
N THR A 159 17.73 16.74 7.75
CA THR A 159 16.39 16.35 8.23
C THR A 159 16.36 16.07 9.73
N HIS A 160 17.47 15.55 10.26
CA HIS A 160 17.62 15.24 11.68
C HIS A 160 18.43 16.29 12.45
N GLY A 161 18.80 17.42 11.85
CA GLY A 161 19.62 18.44 12.56
C GLY A 161 20.92 17.90 13.16
N LEU A 162 21.53 16.90 12.51
CA LEU A 162 22.75 16.22 12.94
C LEU A 162 23.98 16.75 12.17
N PRO A 163 25.20 16.68 12.74
CA PRO A 163 26.41 17.04 12.01
C PRO A 163 26.68 16.07 10.84
N GLU A 164 26.76 16.60 9.61
CA GLU A 164 26.96 15.79 8.39
C GLU A 164 28.18 14.86 8.50
N GLN A 165 29.29 15.36 9.04
CA GLN A 165 30.52 14.57 9.20
C GLN A 165 30.34 13.38 10.14
N GLU A 166 29.54 13.54 11.19
CA GLU A 166 29.28 12.47 12.16
C GLU A 166 28.37 11.39 11.56
N VAL A 167 27.30 11.82 10.88
CA VAL A 167 26.40 10.91 10.14
C VAL A 167 27.20 10.12 9.11
N ARG A 168 27.99 10.81 8.29
CA ARG A 168 28.83 10.18 7.27
C ARG A 168 29.78 9.15 7.87
N ALA A 169 30.53 9.51 8.91
CA ALA A 169 31.50 8.61 9.54
C ALA A 169 30.83 7.33 10.07
N LYS A 170 29.66 7.44 10.70
CA LYS A 170 28.92 6.27 11.21
C LYS A 170 28.31 5.42 10.11
N VAL A 171 27.79 6.02 9.04
CA VAL A 171 27.30 5.28 7.87
C VAL A 171 28.46 4.53 7.21
N GLU A 172 29.62 5.17 7.01
CA GLU A 172 30.81 4.52 6.44
C GLU A 172 31.34 3.39 7.33
N GLU A 173 31.31 3.55 8.66
CA GLU A 173 31.65 2.50 9.60
C GLU A 173 30.72 1.28 9.44
N LEU A 174 29.41 1.52 9.39
CA LEU A 174 28.42 0.46 9.19
C LEU A 174 28.57 -0.23 7.82
N VAL A 175 28.82 0.54 6.76
CA VAL A 175 29.06 0.01 5.41
C VAL A 175 30.27 -0.91 5.39
N LYS A 176 31.39 -0.54 6.04
CA LYS A 176 32.56 -1.42 6.16
C LYS A 176 32.25 -2.73 6.89
N GLN A 177 31.42 -2.68 7.93
CA GLN A 177 30.97 -3.89 8.61
C GLN A 177 30.10 -4.77 7.70
N TYR A 178 29.26 -4.16 6.87
CA TYR A 178 28.38 -4.86 5.93
C TYR A 178 29.12 -5.53 4.79
N GLU A 179 30.20 -4.92 4.28
CA GLU A 179 31.09 -5.51 3.27
C GLU A 179 31.71 -6.83 3.73
N GLN A 180 31.98 -6.95 5.03
CA GLN A 180 32.60 -8.13 5.65
C GLN A 180 31.58 -9.12 6.21
N SER A 181 30.28 -8.85 6.05
CA SER A 181 29.22 -9.70 6.60
C SER A 181 28.96 -10.91 5.72
N ASP A 182 28.62 -12.05 6.32
CA ASP A 182 28.10 -13.23 5.61
C ASP A 182 26.65 -13.05 5.12
N ASP A 183 25.97 -11.97 5.57
CA ASP A 183 24.63 -11.63 5.14
C ASP A 183 24.67 -10.92 3.77
N GLN A 184 24.26 -11.66 2.74
CA GLN A 184 24.20 -11.17 1.38
C GLN A 184 23.36 -9.89 1.25
N ARG A 185 22.31 -9.71 2.07
CA ARG A 185 21.49 -8.48 2.08
C ARG A 185 22.32 -7.25 2.48
N LYS A 186 23.15 -7.39 3.52
CA LYS A 186 24.04 -6.33 4.01
C LYS A 186 25.09 -5.98 2.97
N GLN A 187 25.69 -6.99 2.34
CA GLN A 187 26.62 -6.79 1.23
C GLN A 187 25.97 -6.02 0.07
N CYS A 188 24.72 -6.32 -0.29
CA CYS A 188 24.01 -5.56 -1.34
C CYS A 188 23.82 -4.08 -0.92
N LEU A 189 23.49 -3.80 0.35
CA LEU A 189 23.33 -2.42 0.86
C LEU A 189 24.64 -1.64 0.82
N ALA A 190 25.76 -2.26 1.21
CA ALA A 190 27.08 -1.66 1.11
C ALA A 190 27.46 -1.35 -0.35
N ALA A 191 27.19 -2.28 -1.28
CA ALA A 191 27.44 -2.08 -2.70
C ALA A 191 26.69 -0.86 -3.27
N ILE A 192 25.46 -0.59 -2.83
CA ILE A 192 24.70 0.62 -3.24
C ILE A 192 25.43 1.89 -2.80
N TYR A 193 25.84 1.95 -1.53
CA TYR A 193 26.55 3.11 -0.98
C TYR A 193 27.89 3.35 -1.68
N ASN A 194 28.60 2.30 -2.06
CA ASN A 194 29.85 2.37 -2.80
C ASN A 194 29.66 2.57 -4.31
N LYS A 195 28.44 2.87 -4.76
CA LYS A 195 28.10 3.10 -6.18
C LYS A 195 28.32 1.88 -7.09
N HIS A 196 28.42 0.67 -6.53
CA HIS A 196 28.41 -0.59 -7.28
C HIS A 196 26.97 -1.02 -7.59
N LEU A 197 26.21 -0.14 -8.26
CA LEU A 197 24.76 -0.25 -8.41
C LEU A 197 24.32 -1.50 -9.18
N LYS A 198 25.02 -1.83 -10.26
CA LYS A 198 24.77 -3.05 -11.05
C LYS A 198 24.95 -4.32 -10.21
N GLN A 199 26.05 -4.40 -9.46
CA GLN A 199 26.31 -5.52 -8.56
C GLN A 199 25.23 -5.64 -7.49
N ALA A 200 24.85 -4.51 -6.89
CA ALA A 200 23.79 -4.48 -5.89
C ALA A 200 22.44 -4.94 -6.45
N ALA A 201 22.09 -4.53 -7.68
CA ALA A 201 20.86 -4.95 -8.33
C ALA A 201 20.83 -6.47 -8.56
N THR A 202 21.91 -7.05 -9.11
CA THR A 202 22.03 -8.50 -9.31
C THR A 202 21.99 -9.27 -7.98
N CYS A 203 22.70 -8.78 -6.97
CA CYS A 203 22.72 -9.34 -5.62
C CYS A 203 21.30 -9.45 -5.03
N ARG A 204 20.51 -8.38 -5.15
CA ARG A 204 19.14 -8.30 -4.65
C ARG A 204 18.19 -9.23 -5.42
N GLN A 205 18.30 -9.30 -6.75
CA GLN A 205 17.54 -10.26 -7.56
C GLN A 205 17.84 -11.71 -7.15
N GLN A 206 19.12 -12.05 -6.93
CA GLN A 206 19.50 -13.40 -6.52
C GLN A 206 18.95 -13.78 -5.13
N ASN A 207 18.95 -12.84 -4.19
CA ASN A 207 18.34 -13.06 -2.87
C ASN A 207 16.82 -13.29 -3.00
N THR A 208 16.17 -12.57 -3.92
CA THR A 208 14.72 -12.70 -4.17
C THR A 208 14.34 -14.10 -4.65
N ILE A 209 15.18 -14.73 -5.50
CA ILE A 209 14.94 -16.08 -6.02
C ILE A 209 14.69 -17.08 -4.88
N ASN A 210 15.41 -16.96 -3.76
CA ASN A 210 15.25 -17.85 -2.61
C ASN A 210 13.88 -17.68 -1.91
N LYS A 211 13.25 -16.50 -2.02
CA LYS A 211 11.94 -16.20 -1.44
C LYS A 211 10.78 -16.66 -2.34
N LEU A 212 11.01 -16.88 -3.63
CA LEU A 212 9.96 -17.24 -4.59
C LEU A 212 9.31 -18.60 -4.27
N ASP A 213 10.09 -19.59 -3.83
CA ASP A 213 9.56 -20.89 -3.43
C ASP A 213 8.70 -20.80 -2.16
N LEU A 214 9.06 -19.90 -1.25
CA LEU A 214 8.23 -19.61 -0.07
C LEU A 214 6.93 -18.92 -0.50
N LEU A 215 7.02 -17.93 -1.39
CA LEU A 215 5.85 -17.19 -1.90
C LEU A 215 4.87 -18.13 -2.58
N LYS A 216 5.35 -19.02 -3.44
CA LYS A 216 4.53 -20.01 -4.12
C LYS A 216 3.83 -20.94 -3.14
N ARG A 217 4.56 -21.52 -2.18
CA ARG A 217 3.97 -22.41 -1.16
C ARG A 217 2.89 -21.71 -0.34
N LYS A 218 3.12 -20.45 0.05
CA LYS A 218 2.15 -19.67 0.80
C LYS A 218 0.91 -19.33 -0.04
N SER A 219 1.08 -19.05 -1.33
CA SER A 219 -0.03 -18.87 -2.27
C SER A 219 -0.87 -20.13 -2.40
N ASP A 220 -0.23 -21.29 -2.56
CA ASP A 220 -0.90 -22.60 -2.66
C ASP A 220 -1.69 -22.93 -1.38
N GLU A 221 -1.13 -22.61 -0.21
CA GLU A 221 -1.78 -22.74 1.10
C GLU A 221 -3.06 -21.90 1.19
N VAL A 222 -2.98 -20.61 0.83
CA VAL A 222 -4.16 -19.71 0.82
C VAL A 222 -5.24 -20.23 -0.12
N GLU A 223 -4.86 -20.74 -1.30
CA GLU A 223 -5.82 -21.32 -2.25
C GLU A 223 -6.47 -22.61 -1.72
N ALA A 224 -5.70 -23.47 -1.06
CA ALA A 224 -6.19 -24.70 -0.45
C ALA A 224 -7.18 -24.43 0.69
N LEU A 225 -6.84 -23.49 1.59
CA LEU A 225 -7.71 -23.05 2.68
C LEU A 225 -8.99 -22.41 2.13
N SER A 226 -8.88 -21.51 1.14
CA SER A 226 -10.03 -20.86 0.51
C SER A 226 -10.98 -21.86 -0.14
N ARG A 227 -10.44 -22.87 -0.85
CA ARG A 227 -11.25 -23.94 -1.47
C ARG A 227 -11.95 -24.80 -0.43
N THR A 228 -11.29 -25.09 0.69
CA THR A 228 -11.86 -25.87 1.80
C THR A 228 -13.05 -25.14 2.41
N ILE A 229 -12.90 -23.86 2.73
CA ILE A 229 -13.97 -23.03 3.31
C ILE A 229 -15.16 -22.93 2.34
N ARG A 230 -14.93 -22.60 1.07
CA ARG A 230 -16.01 -22.49 0.06
C ARG A 230 -16.78 -23.80 -0.11
N LYS A 231 -16.11 -24.95 -0.12
CA LYS A 231 -16.79 -26.26 -0.20
C LYS A 231 -17.68 -26.50 1.01
N THR A 232 -17.21 -26.14 2.20
CA THR A 232 -17.95 -26.30 3.44
C THR A 232 -19.16 -25.37 3.51
N GLU A 233 -19.04 -24.12 3.05
CA GLU A 233 -20.16 -23.18 2.92
C GLU A 233 -21.22 -23.70 1.94
N SER A 234 -20.81 -24.15 0.74
CA SER A 234 -21.73 -24.67 -0.28
C SER A 234 -22.49 -25.93 0.16
N ARG A 235 -21.93 -26.72 1.09
CA ARG A 235 -22.60 -27.90 1.68
C ARG A 235 -23.64 -27.53 2.74
N ASN A 236 -23.56 -26.32 3.30
CA ASN A 236 -24.42 -25.85 4.38
C ASN A 236 -25.56 -24.92 3.88
N GLU A 237 -25.63 -24.60 2.59
CA GLU A 237 -26.81 -23.94 2.01
C GLU A 237 -28.01 -24.89 2.00
N PRO A 238 -29.16 -24.55 2.61
CA PRO A 238 -30.36 -25.37 2.50
C PRO A 238 -30.82 -25.40 1.03
N PRO A 239 -31.31 -26.55 0.51
CA PRO A 239 -31.82 -26.60 -0.84
C PRO A 239 -32.94 -25.57 -1.00
N VAL A 240 -32.79 -24.65 -1.95
CA VAL A 240 -33.83 -23.69 -2.33
C VAL A 240 -35.10 -24.50 -2.60
N ALA A 241 -36.10 -24.36 -1.74
CA ALA A 241 -37.36 -25.06 -1.88
C ALA A 241 -37.98 -24.68 -3.23
N GLY A 242 -37.88 -25.60 -4.19
CA GLY A 242 -38.65 -25.56 -5.42
C GLY A 242 -40.12 -25.38 -5.07
N ARG A 243 -40.72 -24.37 -5.69
CA ARG A 243 -42.11 -23.94 -5.53
C ARG A 243 -43.06 -25.07 -5.93
N PHE A 244 -43.36 -26.00 -5.01
CA PHE A 244 -44.47 -26.92 -5.16
C PHE A 244 -45.74 -26.24 -4.65
N MET A 245 -46.55 -25.73 -5.59
CA MET A 245 -47.96 -25.46 -5.33
C MET A 245 -48.65 -26.80 -5.05
N THR A 246 -48.86 -27.11 -3.78
CA THR A 246 -49.80 -28.16 -3.38
C THR A 246 -50.91 -27.49 -2.60
N THR A 247 -52.08 -27.40 -3.23
CA THR A 247 -53.32 -26.93 -2.63
C THR A 247 -53.70 -27.85 -1.46
N LEU A 248 -53.48 -27.39 -0.24
CA LEU A 248 -54.00 -28.04 0.97
C LEU A 248 -55.50 -27.77 1.07
N ARG A 249 -56.29 -28.82 0.81
CA ARG A 249 -57.74 -28.85 1.02
C ARG A 249 -58.00 -29.05 2.52
N VAL A 250 -58.57 -28.04 3.18
CA VAL A 250 -58.95 -28.07 4.60
C VAL A 250 -60.29 -28.79 4.75
N PRO A 251 -60.43 -29.87 5.55
CA PRO A 251 -61.72 -30.36 6.00
C PRO A 251 -62.19 -29.58 7.23
N ALA A 252 -63.49 -29.25 7.23
CA ALA A 252 -64.18 -28.56 8.29
C ALA A 252 -64.63 -29.53 9.40
N GLU A 253 -64.20 -29.30 10.64
CA GLU A 253 -65.04 -29.15 11.85
C GLU A 253 -64.18 -29.20 13.14
N PRO A 254 -64.63 -28.58 14.26
CA PRO A 254 -63.79 -28.32 15.42
C PRO A 254 -64.00 -29.35 16.53
N THR A 255 -62.95 -30.01 16.99
CA THR A 255 -62.94 -30.70 18.29
C THR A 255 -62.08 -29.92 19.30
N PRO A 256 -62.57 -29.67 20.53
CA PRO A 256 -61.84 -28.89 21.51
C PRO A 256 -60.82 -29.76 22.25
N ILE A 257 -59.59 -29.26 22.35
CA ILE A 257 -58.50 -29.89 23.13
C ILE A 257 -58.65 -29.48 24.61
N PRO A 258 -58.72 -30.43 25.57
CA PRO A 258 -58.58 -30.12 26.98
C PRO A 258 -57.09 -30.11 27.38
N TRP A 259 -56.72 -29.12 28.20
CA TRP A 259 -55.41 -29.03 28.82
C TRP A 259 -55.24 -30.06 29.93
N ALA A 260 -54.24 -30.95 29.83
CA ALA A 260 -53.70 -31.68 30.97
C ALA A 260 -52.27 -32.19 30.72
N GLY A 261 -51.34 -31.73 31.55
CA GLY A 261 -50.38 -32.59 32.27
C GLY A 261 -49.25 -33.28 31.50
N SER A 262 -48.09 -32.65 31.51
CA SER A 262 -46.78 -33.24 31.86
C SER A 262 -46.37 -34.61 31.28
N ARG A 263 -45.33 -34.62 30.43
CA ARG A 263 -44.06 -35.36 30.68
C ARG A 263 -43.05 -35.11 29.57
N HIS A 264 -41.79 -35.21 29.98
CA HIS A 264 -40.56 -35.08 29.22
C HIS A 264 -40.65 -35.53 27.76
N ASP A 265 -40.39 -34.58 26.86
CA ASP A 265 -39.65 -34.89 25.65
C ASP A 265 -38.57 -33.82 25.47
N ARG A 266 -37.32 -34.24 25.63
CA ARG A 266 -36.16 -33.41 25.28
C ARG A 266 -36.22 -33.23 23.76
N PRO A 267 -36.02 -32.04 23.20
CA PRO A 267 -35.68 -31.97 21.79
C PRO A 267 -34.36 -32.74 21.61
N ARG A 268 -34.44 -33.92 20.99
CA ARG A 268 -33.29 -34.56 20.36
C ARG A 268 -32.81 -33.59 19.29
N PHE A 269 -31.84 -32.74 19.64
CA PHE A 269 -30.97 -32.16 18.64
C PHE A 269 -30.26 -33.35 17.98
N LEU A 270 -30.77 -33.76 16.81
CA LEU A 270 -30.00 -34.55 15.88
C LEU A 270 -28.79 -33.68 15.51
N LEU A 271 -27.66 -33.94 16.17
CA LEU A 271 -26.34 -33.55 15.72
C LEU A 271 -26.13 -34.21 14.36
N VAL A 272 -26.56 -33.54 13.30
CA VAL A 272 -26.01 -33.79 11.98
C VAL A 272 -24.57 -33.28 12.07
N SER A 273 -23.61 -34.21 12.09
CA SER A 273 -22.19 -33.91 12.03
C SER A 273 -21.83 -33.39 10.63
N GLY A 274 -22.36 -32.22 10.28
CA GLY A 274 -21.80 -31.40 9.23
C GLY A 274 -20.56 -30.74 9.80
N HIS A 275 -19.42 -30.86 9.12
CA HIS A 275 -18.27 -30.01 9.42
C HIS A 275 -18.74 -28.57 9.20
N MET A 276 -19.09 -27.83 10.26
CA MET A 276 -19.27 -26.39 10.17
C MET A 276 -17.90 -25.79 9.91
N VAL A 277 -17.80 -24.79 9.01
CA VAL A 277 -16.61 -23.93 8.95
C VAL A 277 -16.39 -23.41 10.36
N THR A 278 -15.25 -23.75 10.96
CA THR A 278 -14.97 -23.28 12.31
C THR A 278 -14.44 -21.86 12.23
N ILE A 279 -14.65 -21.07 13.29
CA ILE A 279 -14.00 -19.76 13.45
C ILE A 279 -12.47 -19.91 13.30
N ALA A 280 -11.92 -21.07 13.69
CA ALA A 280 -10.51 -21.39 13.53
C ALA A 280 -10.06 -21.49 12.06
N ASP A 281 -10.85 -22.11 11.18
CA ASP A 281 -10.51 -22.23 9.75
C ASP A 281 -10.48 -20.85 9.07
N SER A 282 -11.43 -19.98 9.42
CA SER A 282 -11.45 -18.58 8.92
C SER A 282 -10.23 -17.79 9.43
N ALA A 283 -9.90 -17.91 10.71
CA ALA A 283 -8.75 -17.22 11.29
C ALA A 283 -7.41 -17.69 10.67
N GLN A 284 -7.28 -18.99 10.39
CA GLN A 284 -6.12 -19.55 9.69
C GLN A 284 -6.00 -19.00 8.27
N LEU A 285 -7.10 -18.92 7.52
CA LEU A 285 -7.09 -18.33 6.19
C LEU A 285 -6.69 -16.85 6.23
N ASP A 286 -7.19 -16.10 7.21
CA ASP A 286 -6.89 -14.67 7.32
C ASP A 286 -5.43 -14.41 7.70
N GLU A 287 -4.83 -15.25 8.56
CA GLU A 287 -3.40 -15.21 8.83
C GLU A 287 -2.58 -15.55 7.58
N ALA A 288 -2.89 -16.68 6.92
CA ALA A 288 -2.17 -17.09 5.71
C ALA A 288 -2.23 -16.03 4.59
N LYS A 289 -3.37 -15.31 4.46
CA LYS A 289 -3.51 -14.18 3.54
C LYS A 289 -2.62 -13.00 3.93
N ARG A 290 -2.51 -12.66 5.21
CA ARG A 290 -1.61 -11.57 5.67
C ARG A 290 -0.16 -11.91 5.41
N GLU A 291 0.26 -13.13 5.74
CA GLU A 291 1.60 -13.61 5.44
C GLU A 291 1.89 -13.60 3.94
N LEU A 292 0.92 -14.00 3.11
CA LEU A 292 1.04 -13.93 1.66
C LEU A 292 1.21 -12.49 1.16
N ILE A 293 0.44 -11.54 1.70
CA ILE A 293 0.55 -10.11 1.36
C ILE A 293 1.94 -9.59 1.73
N GLN A 294 2.43 -9.88 2.94
CA GLN A 294 3.76 -9.44 3.36
C GLN A 294 4.86 -10.02 2.49
N LEU A 295 4.80 -11.32 2.22
CA LEU A 295 5.81 -11.99 1.40
C LEU A 295 5.78 -11.51 -0.06
N THR A 296 4.59 -11.19 -0.58
CA THR A 296 4.44 -10.56 -1.89
C THR A 296 5.06 -9.16 -1.89
N GLU A 297 4.80 -8.35 -0.86
CA GLU A 297 5.39 -7.02 -0.70
C GLU A 297 6.92 -7.10 -0.68
N ASP A 298 7.49 -8.00 0.11
CA ASP A 298 8.93 -8.18 0.23
C ASP A 298 9.59 -8.59 -1.10
N VAL A 299 9.01 -9.58 -1.81
CA VAL A 299 9.52 -10.06 -3.10
C VAL A 299 9.45 -8.96 -4.15
N VAL A 300 8.33 -8.25 -4.23
CA VAL A 300 8.12 -7.20 -5.23
C VAL A 300 9.01 -6.00 -4.94
N GLU A 301 9.16 -5.58 -3.68
CA GLU A 301 10.07 -4.50 -3.30
C GLU A 301 11.53 -4.86 -3.57
N ASP A 302 11.93 -6.14 -3.46
CA ASP A 302 13.28 -6.55 -3.84
C ASP A 302 13.52 -6.37 -5.34
N PHE A 303 12.59 -6.79 -6.20
CA PHE A 303 12.68 -6.51 -7.64
C PHE A 303 12.63 -5.02 -7.95
N ARG A 304 11.76 -4.26 -7.27
CA ARG A 304 11.61 -2.81 -7.47
C ARG A 304 12.87 -2.05 -7.08
N LEU A 305 13.49 -2.37 -5.95
CA LEU A 305 14.74 -1.76 -5.50
C LEU A 305 15.94 -2.18 -6.38
N ALA A 306 15.93 -3.39 -6.94
CA ALA A 306 16.90 -3.76 -7.97
C ALA A 306 16.71 -2.92 -9.25
N GLY A 307 15.46 -2.73 -9.69
CA GLY A 307 15.12 -1.83 -10.78
C GLY A 307 15.56 -0.39 -10.51
N HIS A 308 15.36 0.12 -9.30
CA HIS A 308 15.85 1.45 -8.89
C HIS A 308 17.37 1.56 -9.00
N ALA A 309 18.11 0.52 -8.62
CA ALA A 309 19.56 0.49 -8.72
C ALA A 309 20.04 0.49 -10.19
N TYR A 310 19.44 -0.33 -11.06
CA TYR A 310 19.71 -0.28 -12.51
C TYR A 310 19.36 1.09 -13.11
N TYR A 311 18.22 1.67 -12.71
CA TYR A 311 17.79 2.99 -13.17
C TYR A 311 18.78 4.08 -12.74
N ALA A 312 19.22 4.06 -11.48
CA ALA A 312 20.25 4.96 -10.95
C ALA A 312 21.60 4.79 -11.67
N ASN A 313 21.85 3.62 -12.25
CA ASN A 313 23.00 3.36 -13.10
C ASN A 313 22.77 3.65 -14.59
N TYR A 314 21.65 4.26 -14.96
CA TYR A 314 21.25 4.55 -16.36
C TYR A 314 21.07 3.29 -17.25
N GLU A 315 20.96 2.10 -16.65
CA GLU A 315 20.65 0.84 -17.34
C GLU A 315 19.13 0.64 -17.42
N PHE A 316 18.43 1.50 -18.17
CA PHE A 316 16.96 1.56 -18.17
C PHE A 316 16.28 0.28 -18.67
N ASP A 317 16.86 -0.44 -19.62
CA ASP A 317 16.30 -1.72 -20.09
C ASP A 317 16.34 -2.79 -18.99
N GLN A 318 17.43 -2.85 -18.23
CA GLN A 318 17.54 -3.76 -17.08
C GLN A 318 16.61 -3.34 -15.94
N ALA A 319 16.46 -2.03 -15.71
CA ALA A 319 15.49 -1.51 -14.76
C ALA A 319 14.06 -1.92 -15.13
N LEU A 320 13.70 -1.75 -16.41
CA LEU A 320 12.39 -2.14 -16.94
C LEU A 320 12.15 -3.64 -16.76
N ALA A 321 13.12 -4.49 -17.09
CA ALA A 321 13.03 -5.93 -16.90
C ALA A 321 12.82 -6.31 -15.43
N ALA A 322 13.54 -5.66 -14.50
CA ALA A 322 13.37 -5.90 -13.06
C ALA A 322 11.97 -5.50 -12.56
N TYR A 323 11.44 -4.35 -12.96
CA TYR A 323 10.07 -3.97 -12.58
C TYR A 323 9.01 -4.89 -13.18
N GLN A 324 9.19 -5.30 -14.44
CA GLN A 324 8.29 -6.25 -15.11
C GLN A 324 8.31 -7.62 -14.42
N GLU A 325 9.47 -8.06 -13.92
CA GLU A 325 9.57 -9.30 -13.16
C GLU A 325 8.80 -9.21 -11.84
N GLY A 326 8.97 -8.12 -11.07
CA GLY A 326 8.18 -7.86 -9.87
C GLY A 326 6.67 -7.82 -10.15
N LEU A 327 6.26 -7.25 -11.30
CA LEU A 327 4.85 -7.17 -11.69
C LEU A 327 4.20 -8.53 -11.89
N ARG A 328 4.97 -9.60 -12.17
CA ARG A 328 4.44 -10.96 -12.32
C ARG A 328 3.85 -11.53 -11.02
N TYR A 329 4.27 -11.00 -9.88
CA TYR A 329 3.90 -11.50 -8.55
C TYR A 329 2.83 -10.66 -7.86
N VAL A 330 2.40 -9.56 -8.47
CA VAL A 330 1.39 -8.67 -7.90
C VAL A 330 0.31 -8.34 -8.92
N SER A 331 -0.94 -8.29 -8.47
CA SER A 331 -2.07 -7.89 -9.30
C SER A 331 -2.77 -6.67 -8.73
N LYS A 332 -3.40 -5.89 -9.61
CA LYS A 332 -4.23 -4.74 -9.25
C LYS A 332 -5.33 -5.10 -8.23
N GLN A 333 -5.87 -6.33 -8.26
CA GLN A 333 -6.93 -6.75 -7.34
C GLN A 333 -6.38 -7.11 -5.95
N ALA A 334 -5.27 -7.86 -5.92
CA ALA A 334 -4.69 -8.35 -4.68
C ALA A 334 -4.07 -7.21 -3.86
N MET A 335 -3.15 -6.44 -4.46
CA MET A 335 -2.44 -5.33 -3.81
C MET A 335 -2.40 -4.12 -4.75
N PRO A 336 -3.51 -3.35 -4.81
CA PRO A 336 -3.67 -2.27 -5.79
C PRO A 336 -2.55 -1.24 -5.77
N THR A 337 -2.14 -0.77 -4.59
CA THR A 337 -1.12 0.28 -4.45
C THR A 337 0.25 -0.18 -4.91
N LEU A 338 0.69 -1.38 -4.50
CA LEU A 338 1.97 -1.93 -4.90
C LEU A 338 2.04 -2.17 -6.42
N TRP A 339 0.96 -2.72 -6.99
CA TRP A 339 0.82 -2.84 -8.44
C TRP A 339 0.92 -1.48 -9.14
N ALA A 340 0.19 -0.47 -8.65
CA ALA A 340 0.19 0.86 -9.26
C ALA A 340 1.56 1.55 -9.13
N THR A 341 2.29 1.33 -8.03
CA THR A 341 3.67 1.82 -7.87
C THR A 341 4.59 1.25 -8.95
N LEU A 342 4.54 -0.05 -9.21
CA LEU A 342 5.30 -0.65 -10.31
C LEU A 342 4.89 -0.09 -11.67
N MET A 343 3.60 0.15 -11.90
CA MET A 343 3.13 0.77 -13.15
C MET A 343 3.70 2.18 -13.34
N ILE A 344 3.87 2.96 -12.26
CA ILE A 344 4.56 4.27 -12.31
C ILE A 344 6.04 4.09 -12.66
N ASP A 345 6.73 3.18 -11.99
CA ASP A 345 8.16 2.93 -12.20
C ASP A 345 8.43 2.42 -13.63
N ILE A 346 7.60 1.50 -14.14
CA ILE A 346 7.60 1.04 -15.53
C ILE A 346 7.33 2.20 -16.48
N GLY A 347 6.29 2.99 -16.26
CA GLY A 347 5.92 4.09 -17.14
C GLY A 347 7.00 5.16 -17.25
N ASN A 348 7.62 5.52 -16.12
CA ASN A 348 8.75 6.44 -16.10
C ASN A 348 9.97 5.87 -16.81
N THR A 349 10.26 4.58 -16.64
CA THR A 349 11.42 3.93 -17.27
C THR A 349 11.24 3.83 -18.79
N GLN A 350 10.06 3.44 -19.24
CA GLN A 350 9.66 3.44 -20.66
C GLN A 350 9.86 4.81 -21.30
N ARG A 351 9.46 5.89 -20.61
CA ARG A 351 9.70 7.27 -21.08
C ARG A 351 11.19 7.58 -21.22
N TYR A 352 12.00 7.19 -20.23
CA TYR A 352 13.46 7.41 -20.28
C TYR A 352 14.14 6.63 -21.41
N ILE A 353 13.74 5.39 -21.66
CA ILE A 353 14.21 4.60 -22.82
C ILE A 353 13.86 5.34 -24.12
N ALA A 354 12.61 5.79 -24.27
CA ALA A 354 12.15 6.49 -25.47
C ALA A 354 12.92 7.79 -25.75
N VAL A 355 13.13 8.63 -24.72
CA VAL A 355 13.82 9.92 -24.86
C VAL A 355 15.30 9.75 -25.21
N ARG A 356 15.92 8.66 -24.76
CA ARG A 356 17.34 8.38 -24.94
C ARG A 356 17.63 7.45 -26.13
N SER A 357 16.59 7.02 -26.84
CA SER A 357 16.70 6.23 -28.06
C SER A 357 16.59 7.13 -29.28
N GLU A 358 17.41 6.85 -30.29
CA GLU A 358 17.32 7.46 -31.64
C GLU A 358 16.64 6.52 -32.65
N GLU A 359 16.11 5.37 -32.19
CA GLU A 359 15.66 4.26 -33.04
C GLU A 359 14.16 4.28 -33.36
N GLU A 360 13.81 3.48 -34.37
CA GLU A 360 12.45 3.17 -34.79
C GLU A 360 11.75 2.27 -33.74
N GLY A 361 11.28 2.90 -32.67
CA GLY A 361 10.66 2.20 -31.53
C GLY A 361 10.24 3.13 -30.39
N LEU A 362 10.80 4.33 -30.32
CA LEU A 362 10.52 5.32 -29.26
C LEU A 362 9.03 5.58 -29.04
N HIS A 363 8.22 5.62 -30.11
CA HIS A 363 6.79 5.86 -30.01
C HIS A 363 6.05 4.72 -29.30
N GLN A 364 6.54 3.48 -29.41
CA GLN A 364 5.96 2.33 -28.68
C GLN A 364 6.23 2.48 -27.19
N HIS A 365 7.46 2.84 -26.81
CA HIS A 365 7.83 3.11 -25.42
C HIS A 365 7.02 4.27 -24.82
N PHE A 366 6.83 5.38 -25.54
CA PHE A 366 5.97 6.47 -25.06
C PHE A 366 4.51 6.05 -24.90
N ARG A 367 3.96 5.25 -25.83
CA ARG A 367 2.59 4.71 -25.68
C ARG A 367 2.48 3.79 -24.48
N ALA A 368 3.45 2.91 -24.27
CA ALA A 368 3.52 2.03 -23.11
C ALA A 368 3.61 2.83 -21.80
N ALA A 369 4.42 3.90 -21.78
CA ALA A 369 4.51 4.82 -20.65
C ALA A 369 3.16 5.47 -20.33
N ALA A 370 2.46 6.00 -21.34
CA ALA A 370 1.17 6.63 -21.16
C ALA A 370 0.08 5.65 -20.67
N VAL A 371 0.08 4.40 -21.17
CA VAL A 371 -0.82 3.35 -20.68
C VAL A 371 -0.55 3.04 -19.21
N ALA A 372 0.71 2.81 -18.84
CA ALA A 372 1.06 2.43 -17.48
C ALA A 372 0.72 3.53 -16.45
N LEU A 373 0.94 4.80 -16.81
CA LEU A 373 0.62 5.95 -15.96
C LEU A 373 -0.90 6.17 -15.83
N ARG A 374 -1.68 5.94 -16.90
CA ARG A 374 -3.15 5.97 -16.85
C ARG A 374 -3.70 4.84 -15.96
N ASP A 375 -3.13 3.65 -16.08
CA ASP A 375 -3.45 2.49 -15.27
C ASP A 375 -3.17 2.74 -13.78
N ALA A 376 -2.02 3.32 -13.44
CA ALA A 376 -1.71 3.71 -12.05
C ALA A 376 -2.73 4.72 -11.48
N CYS A 377 -3.22 5.67 -12.28
CA CYS A 377 -4.25 6.63 -11.86
C CYS A 377 -5.61 5.99 -11.54
N THR A 378 -5.87 4.76 -11.98
CA THR A 378 -7.10 4.05 -11.62
C THR A 378 -7.08 3.53 -10.17
N VAL A 379 -5.91 3.48 -9.55
CA VAL A 379 -5.72 3.15 -8.13
C VAL A 379 -5.42 4.41 -7.34
N TYR A 380 -4.41 5.18 -7.78
CA TYR A 380 -4.04 6.43 -7.15
C TYR A 380 -4.96 7.55 -7.62
N SER A 381 -6.16 7.60 -7.07
CA SER A 381 -7.19 8.59 -7.42
C SER A 381 -6.84 9.99 -6.91
N LYS A 382 -7.36 11.05 -7.56
CA LYS A 382 -7.25 12.44 -7.06
C LYS A 382 -7.82 12.59 -5.64
N LYS A 383 -8.83 11.79 -5.28
CA LYS A 383 -9.53 11.87 -3.99
C LYS A 383 -8.67 11.30 -2.87
N ASP A 384 -8.17 10.09 -3.06
CA ASP A 384 -7.54 9.32 -1.98
C ASP A 384 -6.03 9.59 -1.92
N PHE A 385 -5.41 9.87 -3.08
CA PHE A 385 -3.97 10.10 -3.23
C PHE A 385 -3.67 11.37 -4.05
N PRO A 386 -4.14 12.56 -3.62
CA PRO A 386 -4.11 13.79 -4.42
C PRO A 386 -2.71 14.14 -4.94
N GLU A 387 -1.70 14.13 -4.07
CA GLU A 387 -0.32 14.50 -4.42
C GLU A 387 0.31 13.51 -5.40
N LEU A 388 0.13 12.21 -5.15
CA LEU A 388 0.69 11.18 -6.01
C LEU A 388 -0.02 11.16 -7.37
N TRP A 389 -1.35 11.31 -7.39
CA TRP A 389 -2.11 11.47 -8.63
C TRP A 389 -1.60 12.66 -9.45
N ALA A 390 -1.34 13.81 -8.83
CA ALA A 390 -0.77 14.97 -9.53
C ALA A 390 0.63 14.67 -10.11
N LYS A 391 1.49 13.97 -9.37
CA LYS A 391 2.80 13.51 -9.87
C LYS A 391 2.66 12.57 -11.08
N ILE A 392 1.71 11.63 -11.05
CA ILE A 392 1.45 10.72 -12.17
C ILE A 392 0.94 11.48 -13.39
N GLN A 393 0.04 12.46 -13.20
CA GLN A 393 -0.46 13.32 -14.27
C GLN A 393 0.67 14.15 -14.92
N ASN A 394 1.61 14.68 -14.12
CA ASN A 394 2.80 15.35 -14.66
C ASN A 394 3.67 14.39 -15.49
N ASN A 395 3.91 13.17 -15.00
CA ASN A 395 4.69 12.18 -15.75
C ASN A 395 3.99 11.77 -17.05
N LEU A 396 2.65 11.65 -17.03
CA LEU A 396 1.84 11.37 -18.21
C LEU A 396 1.95 12.53 -19.22
N GLY A 397 1.87 13.77 -18.75
CA GLY A 397 2.10 14.97 -19.55
C GLY A 397 3.46 14.93 -20.23
N ASN A 398 4.53 14.63 -19.49
CA ASN A 398 5.89 14.55 -20.04
C ASN A 398 5.99 13.51 -21.16
N ALA A 399 5.49 12.29 -20.94
CA ALA A 399 5.54 11.23 -21.95
C ALA A 399 4.74 11.58 -23.22
N LEU A 400 3.57 12.21 -23.06
CA LEU A 400 2.73 12.64 -24.19
C LEU A 400 3.35 13.81 -24.94
N GLN A 401 3.94 14.77 -24.24
CA GLN A 401 4.61 15.91 -24.84
C GLN A 401 5.81 15.46 -25.66
N GLU A 402 6.71 14.68 -25.07
CA GLU A 402 7.93 14.19 -25.73
C GLU A 402 7.60 13.34 -26.98
N ASN A 403 6.53 12.55 -26.91
CA ASN A 403 6.03 11.80 -28.06
C ASN A 403 5.41 12.71 -29.13
N GLY A 404 4.61 13.69 -28.72
CA GLY A 404 3.94 14.65 -29.60
C GLY A 404 4.91 15.53 -30.37
N GLU A 405 5.98 16.00 -29.73
CA GLU A 405 7.07 16.77 -30.36
C GLU A 405 7.80 15.97 -31.45
N ARG A 406 7.83 14.64 -31.32
CA ARG A 406 8.45 13.72 -32.28
C ARG A 406 7.46 13.14 -33.30
N THR A 407 6.18 13.47 -33.19
CA THR A 407 5.13 12.97 -34.10
C THR A 407 4.65 14.12 -34.98
N SER A 408 4.75 13.96 -36.29
CA SER A 408 4.28 14.99 -37.22
C SER A 408 2.75 14.96 -37.37
N GLY A 409 2.19 16.10 -37.78
CA GLY A 409 0.80 16.18 -38.23
C GLY A 409 -0.26 16.18 -37.12
N PRO A 410 -1.53 15.84 -37.46
CA PRO A 410 -2.66 15.88 -36.54
C PRO A 410 -2.50 15.01 -35.29
N GLU A 411 -1.81 13.87 -35.42
CA GLU A 411 -1.52 12.93 -34.33
C GLU A 411 -0.62 13.57 -33.27
N GLY A 412 0.46 14.25 -33.68
CA GLY A 412 1.34 14.98 -32.76
C GLY A 412 0.60 16.10 -32.05
N ALA A 413 -0.20 16.88 -32.78
CA ALA A 413 -1.03 17.93 -32.19
C ALA A 413 -2.05 17.39 -31.16
N LYS A 414 -2.58 16.18 -31.39
CA LYS A 414 -3.47 15.51 -30.43
C LYS A 414 -2.72 15.13 -29.15
N LEU A 415 -1.54 14.52 -29.26
CA LEU A 415 -0.71 14.16 -28.11
C LEU A 415 -0.35 15.38 -27.26
N LEU A 416 0.01 16.50 -27.89
CA LEU A 416 0.32 17.76 -27.19
C LEU A 416 -0.90 18.33 -26.45
N ARG A 417 -2.12 18.23 -27.01
CA ARG A 417 -3.34 18.63 -26.30
C ARG A 417 -3.64 17.73 -25.09
N GLU A 418 -3.42 16.43 -25.23
CA GLU A 418 -3.56 15.49 -24.11
C GLU A 418 -2.52 15.76 -23.00
N ALA A 419 -1.29 16.13 -23.38
CA ALA A 419 -0.25 16.52 -22.44
C ALA A 419 -0.65 17.77 -21.63
N ASP A 420 -1.13 18.82 -22.30
CA ASP A 420 -1.62 20.04 -21.64
C ASP A 420 -2.78 19.75 -20.68
N GLU A 421 -3.71 18.86 -21.05
CA GLU A 421 -4.77 18.42 -20.14
C GLU A 421 -4.22 17.72 -18.90
N ALA A 422 -3.22 16.85 -19.05
CA ALA A 422 -2.58 16.16 -17.93
C ALA A 422 -1.86 17.15 -16.98
N TYR A 423 -1.13 18.13 -17.52
CA TYR A 423 -0.52 19.18 -16.70
C TYR A 423 -1.56 20.06 -15.98
N ARG A 424 -2.66 20.43 -16.65
CA ARG A 424 -3.78 21.15 -16.02
C ARG A 424 -4.41 20.33 -14.89
N LYS A 425 -4.56 19.02 -15.07
CA LYS A 425 -5.00 18.09 -14.02
C LYS A 425 -4.05 18.11 -12.83
N ALA A 426 -2.74 17.96 -13.05
CA ALA A 426 -1.76 17.99 -11.97
C ALA A 426 -1.79 19.30 -11.18
N LYS A 427 -1.83 20.45 -11.86
CA LYS A 427 -1.89 21.78 -11.25
C LYS A 427 -3.18 22.05 -10.46
N SER A 428 -4.25 21.29 -10.72
CA SER A 428 -5.53 21.42 -10.01
C SER A 428 -5.52 20.84 -8.59
N VAL A 429 -4.43 20.18 -8.20
CA VAL A 429 -4.20 19.72 -6.82
C VAL A 429 -3.40 20.79 -6.09
N PRO A 430 -3.90 21.34 -4.97
CA PRO A 430 -3.13 22.26 -4.15
C PRO A 430 -1.83 21.59 -3.70
N THR A 431 -0.70 22.29 -3.79
CA THR A 431 0.53 21.84 -3.15
C THR A 431 0.31 21.86 -1.64
N SER A 432 0.17 20.69 -1.02
CA SER A 432 0.33 20.58 0.43
C SER A 432 1.73 21.07 0.81
N PRO A 433 1.97 21.52 2.05
CA PRO A 433 3.32 21.68 2.54
C PRO A 433 3.99 20.31 2.50
N THR A 434 4.85 20.10 1.50
CA THR A 434 5.67 18.89 1.35
C THR A 434 6.51 18.70 2.62
N PRO A 435 6.79 17.43 3.01
CA PRO A 435 7.81 17.08 3.99
C PRO A 435 9.14 17.79 3.78
#